data_AF-A0A845QAJ3-F1
#
_entry.id   AF-A0A845QAJ3-F1
#
_cell.length_a   1.000
_cell.length_b   1.000
_cell.length_c   1.000
_cell.angle_alpha   90.00
_cell.angle_beta   90.00
_cell.angle_gamma   90.00
#
_symmetry.space_group_name_H-M   'P 1'
#
loop_
_entity.id
_entity.type
_entity.pdbx_description
1 polymer ?
#
loop_
_entity_poly.entity_id
_entity_poly.type
_entity_poly.pdbx_seq_one_letter_code
_entity_poly.pdbx_strand_id
1 'polypeptide(L)'
;MGKITRTRMLKKTIQATAMGILCLAAAACASSPDRDVERLPQYQAGWNDGCRTAQNRERGFATKVFRNEDLFAQDSAYRAGWRAGSQNCGTSEGLGRNPMFEDQQIGPAPLL
;
A
#
# COMPACT_ATOMS: atom_id res chain seq x y z
N MET A 1 56.49 -23.55 -38.29
CA MET A 1 55.29 -24.03 -37.55
C MET A 1 55.41 -23.59 -36.10
N GLY A 2 54.51 -22.74 -35.59
CA GLY A 2 54.49 -22.31 -34.19
C GLY A 2 53.24 -21.48 -33.92
N LYS A 3 52.34 -22.00 -33.08
CA LYS A 3 50.93 -21.60 -32.97
C LYS A 3 50.73 -20.43 -31.98
N ILE A 4 49.77 -19.61 -32.37
CA ILE A 4 49.10 -18.52 -31.67
C ILE A 4 48.78 -18.88 -30.20
N THR A 5 48.97 -17.95 -29.27
CA THR A 5 48.36 -18.04 -27.93
C THR A 5 47.92 -16.66 -27.42
N ARG A 6 46.85 -16.12 -28.01
CA ARG A 6 46.12 -14.94 -27.49
C ARG A 6 44.78 -15.37 -26.90
N THR A 7 44.78 -15.99 -25.71
CA THR A 7 43.52 -16.36 -25.02
C THR A 7 43.69 -16.41 -23.49
N ARG A 8 44.05 -15.28 -22.86
CA ARG A 8 44.01 -15.17 -21.38
C ARG A 8 43.11 -14.08 -20.81
N MET A 9 42.41 -13.31 -21.65
CA MET A 9 41.65 -12.13 -21.22
C MET A 9 40.18 -12.15 -21.64
N LEU A 10 39.56 -13.33 -21.81
CA LEU A 10 38.12 -13.42 -22.16
C LEU A 10 37.32 -14.38 -21.25
N LYS A 11 37.89 -14.81 -20.12
CA LYS A 11 37.20 -15.72 -19.18
C LYS A 11 36.75 -15.07 -17.87
N LYS A 12 37.18 -13.84 -17.56
CA LYS A 12 36.84 -13.17 -16.29
C LYS A 12 35.59 -12.29 -16.33
N THR A 13 34.95 -12.14 -17.48
CA THR A 13 33.78 -11.26 -17.66
C THR A 13 32.45 -11.98 -17.85
N ILE A 14 32.41 -13.32 -17.79
CA ILE A 14 31.17 -14.10 -17.97
C ILE A 14 30.58 -14.55 -16.63
N GLN A 15 31.31 -14.42 -15.52
CA GLN A 15 30.89 -14.92 -14.21
C GLN A 15 30.15 -13.88 -13.34
N ALA A 16 30.00 -12.64 -13.82
CA ALA A 16 29.34 -11.56 -13.08
C ALA A 16 27.93 -11.20 -13.61
N THR A 17 27.40 -11.95 -14.59
CA THR A 17 26.10 -11.65 -15.23
C THR A 17 25.07 -12.78 -15.11
N ALA A 18 25.32 -13.82 -14.30
CA ALA A 18 24.33 -14.87 -14.06
C ALA A 18 23.55 -14.68 -12.74
N MET A 19 24.01 -13.82 -11.84
CA MET A 19 23.47 -13.69 -10.48
C MET A 19 22.73 -12.37 -10.21
N GLY A 20 22.48 -11.56 -11.24
CA GLY A 20 21.69 -10.32 -11.14
C GLY A 20 20.24 -10.45 -11.62
N ILE A 21 19.93 -11.46 -12.44
CA ILE A 21 18.62 -11.59 -13.12
C ILE A 21 17.59 -12.36 -12.28
N LEU A 22 18.02 -13.17 -11.31
CA LEU A 22 17.11 -14.01 -10.53
C LEU A 22 16.30 -13.23 -9.47
N CYS A 23 16.73 -12.03 -9.06
CA CYS A 23 16.03 -11.25 -8.03
C CYS A 23 14.89 -10.38 -8.57
N LEU A 24 14.79 -10.11 -9.88
CA LEU A 24 13.68 -9.32 -10.44
C LEU A 24 12.41 -10.13 -10.71
N ALA A 25 12.48 -11.46 -10.74
CA ALA A 25 11.32 -12.30 -11.01
C ALA A 25 10.36 -12.46 -9.80
N ALA A 26 10.78 -12.09 -8.59
CA ALA A 26 9.96 -12.23 -7.38
C ALA A 26 9.01 -11.05 -7.11
N ALA A 27 9.16 -9.93 -7.83
CA ALA A 27 8.31 -8.75 -7.62
C ALA A 27 6.93 -8.84 -8.32
N ALA A 28 6.68 -9.88 -9.13
CA ALA A 28 5.45 -10.01 -9.92
C ALA A 28 4.31 -10.79 -9.22
N CYS A 29 4.50 -11.31 -8.00
CA CYS A 29 3.43 -11.95 -7.22
C CYS A 29 2.59 -10.94 -6.40
N ALA A 30 2.55 -9.67 -6.80
CA ALA A 30 1.53 -8.74 -6.34
C ALA A 30 0.27 -8.95 -7.19
N SER A 31 -0.43 -10.07 -6.96
CA SER A 31 -1.76 -10.28 -7.54
C SER A 31 -2.68 -9.18 -7.03
N SER A 32 -3.11 -8.29 -7.92
CA SER A 32 -4.16 -7.32 -7.61
C SER A 32 -5.35 -8.03 -6.96
N PRO A 33 -5.97 -7.47 -5.90
CA PRO A 33 -7.12 -8.09 -5.29
C PRO A 33 -8.17 -8.31 -6.37
N ASP A 34 -8.58 -9.57 -6.52
CA ASP A 34 -9.62 -9.96 -7.46
C ASP A 34 -10.87 -9.15 -7.12
N ARG A 35 -11.44 -8.43 -8.10
CA ARG A 35 -12.60 -7.54 -7.88
C ARG A 35 -13.79 -8.29 -7.29
N ASP A 36 -13.81 -9.60 -7.50
CA ASP A 36 -14.82 -10.50 -6.97
C ASP A 36 -14.74 -10.65 -5.45
N VAL A 37 -13.56 -10.47 -4.85
CA VAL A 37 -13.35 -10.51 -3.39
C VAL A 37 -14.08 -9.38 -2.70
N GLU A 38 -14.20 -8.22 -3.34
CA GLU A 38 -14.91 -7.05 -2.79
C GLU A 38 -16.40 -7.33 -2.54
N ARG A 39 -17.00 -8.29 -3.27
CA ARG A 39 -18.42 -8.67 -3.12
C ARG A 39 -18.66 -9.70 -2.01
N LEU A 40 -17.60 -10.25 -1.43
CA LEU A 40 -17.73 -11.27 -0.39
C LEU A 40 -18.22 -10.64 0.93
N PRO A 41 -19.15 -11.28 1.66
CA PRO A 41 -19.64 -10.76 2.94
C PRO A 41 -18.51 -10.52 3.96
N GLN A 42 -17.50 -11.38 3.94
CA GLN A 42 -16.35 -11.28 4.83
C GLN A 42 -15.48 -10.06 4.51
N TYR A 43 -15.33 -9.71 3.22
CA TYR A 43 -14.69 -8.46 2.82
C TYR A 43 -15.44 -7.25 3.37
N GLN A 44 -16.76 -7.22 3.26
CA GLN A 44 -17.59 -6.13 3.78
C GLN A 44 -17.47 -5.99 5.30
N ALA A 45 -17.48 -7.12 6.03
CA ALA A 45 -17.27 -7.14 7.47
C ALA A 45 -15.89 -6.59 7.85
N GLY A 46 -14.85 -7.04 7.16
CA GLY A 46 -13.48 -6.54 7.33
C GLY A 46 -13.40 -5.04 7.05
N TRP A 47 -13.99 -4.57 5.95
CA TRP A 47 -14.03 -3.15 5.58
C TRP A 47 -14.60 -2.28 6.69
N ASN A 48 -15.75 -2.66 7.26
CA ASN A 48 -16.40 -1.91 8.33
C ASN A 48 -15.52 -1.81 9.59
N ASP A 49 -14.90 -2.92 10.00
CA ASP A 49 -13.98 -2.93 11.15
C ASP A 49 -12.69 -2.13 10.88
N GLY A 50 -12.19 -2.18 9.64
CA GLY A 50 -11.09 -1.34 9.16
C GLY A 50 -11.41 0.14 9.28
N CYS A 51 -12.60 0.56 8.84
CA CYS A 51 -13.05 1.96 8.94
C CYS A 51 -13.19 2.42 10.40
N ARG A 52 -13.75 1.58 11.27
CA ARG A 52 -13.80 1.87 12.72
C ARG A 52 -12.41 2.04 13.31
N THR A 53 -11.44 1.24 12.87
CA THR A 53 -10.04 1.39 13.27
C THR A 53 -9.46 2.73 12.79
N ALA A 54 -9.69 3.10 11.54
CA ALA A 54 -9.20 4.36 10.98
C ALA A 54 -9.77 5.58 11.73
N GLN A 55 -11.09 5.63 11.89
CA GLN A 55 -11.77 6.70 12.63
C GLN A 55 -11.30 6.81 14.08
N ASN A 56 -10.95 5.68 14.69
CA ASN A 56 -10.45 5.70 16.05
C ASN A 56 -9.03 6.29 16.13
N ARG A 57 -8.17 6.03 15.13
CA ARG A 57 -6.83 6.64 15.05
C ARG A 57 -6.90 8.17 14.90
N GLU A 58 -7.92 8.69 14.24
CA GLU A 58 -8.12 10.15 14.10
C GLU A 58 -8.44 10.84 15.44
N ARG A 59 -8.89 10.10 16.47
CA ARG A 59 -9.24 10.66 17.79
C ARG A 59 -8.03 10.99 18.68
N GLY A 60 -6.83 11.10 18.10
CA GLY A 60 -5.60 11.61 18.72
C GLY A 60 -4.94 10.71 19.78
N PHE A 61 -5.72 10.15 20.70
CA PHE A 61 -5.23 9.31 21.81
C PHE A 61 -5.72 7.86 21.75
N ALA A 62 -6.64 7.55 20.83
CA ALA A 62 -7.23 6.23 20.76
C ALA A 62 -6.42 5.30 19.85
N THR A 63 -5.77 4.31 20.46
CA THR A 63 -4.97 3.28 19.77
C THR A 63 -5.73 1.99 19.51
N LYS A 64 -7.00 1.93 19.91
CA LYS A 64 -7.80 0.71 19.82
C LYS A 64 -8.02 0.31 18.37
N VAL A 65 -7.64 -0.92 18.07
CA VAL A 65 -7.85 -1.58 16.79
C VAL A 65 -9.15 -2.37 16.87
N PHE A 66 -10.06 -2.12 15.93
CA PHE A 66 -11.28 -2.89 15.75
C PHE A 66 -11.01 -3.93 14.67
N ARG A 67 -10.74 -5.17 15.10
CA ARG A 67 -10.42 -6.28 14.22
C ARG A 67 -10.82 -7.58 14.89
N ASN A 68 -11.51 -8.45 14.15
CA ASN A 68 -11.74 -9.83 14.55
C ASN A 68 -10.46 -10.62 14.22
N GLU A 69 -9.72 -11.05 15.25
CA GLU A 69 -8.42 -11.69 15.05
C GLU A 69 -8.53 -13.09 14.41
N ASP A 70 -9.60 -13.83 14.70
CA ASP A 70 -9.81 -15.16 14.12
C ASP A 70 -10.05 -15.06 12.61
N LEU A 71 -10.95 -14.16 12.19
CA LEU A 71 -11.22 -13.91 10.78
C LEU A 71 -10.03 -13.24 10.10
N PHE A 72 -9.31 -12.36 10.79
CA PHE A 72 -8.13 -11.73 10.23
C PHE A 72 -6.99 -12.72 9.98
N ALA A 73 -6.87 -13.77 10.80
CA ALA A 73 -5.91 -14.84 10.58
C ALA A 73 -6.36 -15.80 9.47
N GLN A 74 -7.62 -16.21 9.48
CA GLN A 74 -8.10 -17.34 8.69
C GLN A 74 -8.73 -16.95 7.35
N ASP A 75 -9.30 -15.76 7.23
CA ASP A 75 -10.06 -15.33 6.06
C ASP A 75 -9.32 -14.22 5.29
N SER A 76 -8.95 -14.53 4.04
CA SER A 76 -8.25 -13.58 3.18
C SER A 76 -9.11 -12.41 2.74
N ALA A 77 -10.41 -12.61 2.57
CA ALA A 77 -11.35 -11.56 2.17
C ALA A 77 -11.57 -10.58 3.32
N TYR A 78 -11.79 -11.06 4.54
CA TYR A 78 -11.87 -10.22 5.74
C TYR A 78 -10.60 -9.40 5.93
N ARG A 79 -9.43 -10.04 5.84
CA ARG A 79 -8.13 -9.36 5.98
C ARG A 79 -7.88 -8.32 4.88
N ALA A 80 -8.28 -8.61 3.64
CA ALA A 80 -8.21 -7.64 2.54
C ALA A 80 -9.14 -6.44 2.79
N GLY A 81 -10.39 -6.70 3.17
CA GLY A 81 -11.39 -5.68 3.49
C GLY A 81 -10.93 -4.79 4.65
N TRP A 82 -10.42 -5.37 5.73
CA TRP A 82 -9.90 -4.63 6.89
C TRP A 82 -8.75 -3.69 6.52
N ARG A 83 -7.79 -4.20 5.73
CA ARG A 83 -6.68 -3.35 5.25
C ARG A 83 -7.18 -2.22 4.38
N ALA A 84 -8.09 -2.49 3.46
CA ALA A 84 -8.65 -1.49 2.56
C ALA A 84 -9.44 -0.42 3.33
N GLY A 85 -10.35 -0.82 4.22
CA GLY A 85 -11.12 0.12 5.06
C GLY A 85 -10.23 0.96 5.98
N SER A 86 -9.20 0.34 6.60
CA SER A 86 -8.29 1.05 7.52
C SER A 86 -7.43 2.14 6.87
N GLN A 87 -7.26 2.10 5.55
CA GLN A 87 -6.49 3.06 4.77
C GLN A 87 -7.39 4.11 4.12
N ASN A 88 -8.57 3.71 3.62
CA ASN A 88 -9.44 4.61 2.85
C ASN A 88 -10.39 5.44 3.73
N CYS A 89 -10.78 4.95 4.91
CA CYS A 89 -11.73 5.64 5.78
C CYS A 89 -11.09 6.67 6.75
N GLY A 90 -9.76 6.80 6.75
CA GLY A 90 -9.01 7.68 7.67
C GLY A 90 -8.53 9.00 7.05
N THR A 91 -9.07 9.38 5.89
CA THR A 91 -8.57 10.51 5.09
C THR A 91 -9.63 11.53 4.69
N SER A 92 -10.81 11.55 5.34
CA SER A 92 -11.93 12.34 4.79
C SER A 92 -12.49 13.48 5.63
N GLU A 93 -12.11 13.72 6.89
CA GLU A 93 -12.78 14.78 7.66
C GLU A 93 -11.89 15.74 8.46
N GLY A 94 -10.55 15.64 8.40
CA GLY A 94 -9.69 16.38 9.35
C GLY A 94 -8.67 17.39 8.82
N LEU A 95 -8.25 17.36 7.54
CA LEU A 95 -7.06 18.10 7.10
C LEU A 95 -7.23 18.90 5.79
N GLY A 96 -8.45 19.31 5.45
CA GLY A 96 -8.68 20.09 4.22
C GLY A 96 -9.92 20.97 4.17
N ARG A 97 -10.77 20.97 5.19
CA ARG A 97 -11.87 21.94 5.34
C ARG A 97 -12.11 22.24 6.81
N ASN A 98 -11.18 23.00 7.40
CA ASN A 98 -11.50 23.77 8.59
C ASN A 98 -11.98 25.15 8.13
N PRO A 99 -13.30 25.41 7.99
CA PRO A 99 -13.80 26.78 7.77
C PRO A 99 -13.52 27.72 8.95
N MET A 100 -12.96 27.22 10.06
CA MET A 100 -12.57 28.01 11.23
C MET A 100 -11.27 28.82 11.06
N PHE A 101 -10.51 28.63 9.97
CA PHE A 101 -9.29 29.42 9.68
C PHE A 101 -9.37 30.17 8.33
N GLU A 102 -10.52 30.15 7.65
CA GLU A 102 -10.72 30.85 6.36
C GLU A 102 -10.77 32.39 6.54
N ASP A 103 -10.85 32.91 7.77
CA ASP A 103 -10.93 34.35 8.05
C ASP A 103 -9.58 35.12 7.97
N GLN A 104 -8.47 34.47 7.57
CA GLN A 104 -7.16 35.16 7.53
C GLN A 104 -6.41 35.05 6.19
N GLN A 105 -7.14 34.97 5.07
CA GLN A 105 -6.61 35.28 3.74
C GLN A 105 -7.23 36.60 3.25
N ILE A 106 -6.61 37.69 3.69
CA ILE A 106 -6.77 39.04 3.13
C ILE A 106 -6.42 38.98 1.64
N GLY A 107 -7.44 39.07 0.78
CA GLY A 107 -7.32 39.38 -0.64
C GLY A 107 -8.46 40.33 -1.02
N PRO A 108 -8.20 41.43 -1.76
CA PRO A 108 -9.20 42.46 -1.97
C PRO A 108 -10.40 41.92 -2.76
N ALA A 109 -11.61 42.26 -2.30
CA ALA A 109 -12.85 41.94 -2.97
C ALA A 109 -12.84 42.42 -4.44
N PRO A 110 -13.44 41.66 -5.37
CA PRO A 110 -13.62 42.13 -6.73
C PRO A 110 -14.54 43.36 -6.71
N LEU A 111 -14.05 44.45 -7.29
CA LEU A 111 -14.81 45.68 -7.51
C LEU A 111 -15.92 45.39 -8.53
N LEU A 112 -17.18 45.48 -8.09
CA LEU A 112 -18.34 45.73 -8.96
C LEU A 112 -18.66 47.22 -8.94
#